data_AF-A0A1I2X512-F1
#
_entry.id   AF-A0A1I2X512-F1
#
_cell.length_a   1.000
_cell.length_b   1.000
_cell.length_c   1.000
_cell.angle_alpha   90.00
_cell.angle_beta   90.00
_cell.angle_gamma   90.00
#
_symmetry.space_group_name_H-M   'P 1'
#
loop_
_entity.id
_entity.type
_entity.pdbx_description
1 polymer ?
#
loop_
_entity_poly.entity_id
_entity_poly.type
_entity_poly.pdbx_seq_one_letter_code
_entity_poly.pdbx_strand_id
1 'polypeptide(L)'
;MSKDILISSSKEFTCAVLIHEVLHAYFRQTTAKEEAFNELDHQTIASSYIEPMAEFISGLYGISLPDAMALSWNGVRGTKAFRDATSFTIGSGTGVATLSKQDVLDQIRDYTLKLNGKGQGLCQ
;
A
#
# COMPACT_ATOMS: atom_id res chain seq x y z
N MET A 1 3.08 14.33 -2.95
CA MET A 1 3.17 13.31 -4.03
C MET A 1 4.16 13.75 -5.11
N SER A 2 5.03 12.85 -5.59
CA SER A 2 5.96 13.13 -6.70
C SER A 2 5.32 12.80 -8.05
N LYS A 3 5.24 13.79 -8.95
CA LYS A 3 4.64 13.65 -10.29
C LYS A 3 5.35 12.58 -11.13
N ASP A 4 6.68 12.57 -11.11
CA ASP A 4 7.48 11.71 -11.99
C ASP A 4 7.37 10.24 -11.62
N ILE A 5 7.31 9.94 -10.31
CA ILE A 5 7.07 8.57 -9.82
C ILE A 5 5.68 8.11 -10.23
N LEU A 6 4.65 8.96 -10.05
CA LEU A 6 3.27 8.57 -10.34
C LEU A 6 3.03 8.30 -11.83
N ILE A 7 3.53 9.16 -12.72
CA ILE A 7 3.33 9.00 -14.17
C ILE A 7 4.03 7.74 -14.70
N SER A 8 5.20 7.41 -14.16
CA SER A 8 5.97 6.24 -14.62
C SER A 8 5.46 4.94 -13.99
N SER A 9 4.85 5.00 -12.81
CA SER A 9 4.34 3.83 -12.09
C SER A 9 3.08 3.21 -12.68
N SER A 10 2.71 2.04 -12.16
CA SER A 10 1.47 1.37 -12.49
C SER A 10 0.24 2.09 -11.94
N LYS A 11 -0.93 1.80 -12.51
CA LYS A 11 -2.21 2.33 -12.03
C LYS A 11 -2.53 1.82 -10.61
N GLU A 12 -2.14 0.59 -10.31
CA GLU A 12 -2.30 -0.06 -9.01
C GLU A 12 -1.48 0.68 -7.94
N PHE A 13 -0.20 0.93 -8.22
CA PHE A 13 0.67 1.70 -7.33
C PHE A 13 0.14 3.12 -7.14
N THR A 14 -0.25 3.79 -8.22
CA THR A 14 -0.82 5.14 -8.17
C THR A 14 -2.08 5.19 -7.30
N CYS A 15 -2.97 4.20 -7.44
CA CYS A 15 -4.17 4.09 -6.61
C CYS A 15 -3.84 3.89 -5.13
N ALA A 16 -2.89 3.02 -4.80
CA ALA A 16 -2.44 2.82 -3.42
C ALA A 16 -1.94 4.12 -2.78
N VAL A 17 -1.17 4.92 -3.53
CA VAL A 17 -0.73 6.25 -3.09
C VAL A 17 -1.93 7.19 -2.90
N LEU A 18 -2.86 7.24 -3.85
CA LEU A 18 -4.03 8.11 -3.73
C LEU A 18 -4.89 7.78 -2.50
N ILE A 19 -5.13 6.49 -2.24
CA ILE A 19 -5.90 6.06 -1.06
C ILE A 19 -5.17 6.46 0.23
N HIS A 20 -3.85 6.26 0.30
CA HIS A 20 -3.03 6.67 1.43
C HIS A 20 -3.17 8.19 1.72
N GLU A 21 -3.08 9.04 0.70
CA GLU A 21 -3.22 10.48 0.87
C GLU A 21 -4.66 10.90 1.23
N VAL A 22 -5.67 10.18 0.73
CA VAL A 22 -7.07 10.38 1.12
C VAL A 22 -7.28 10.04 2.60
N LEU A 23 -6.64 9.00 3.13
CA LEU A 23 -6.71 8.68 4.56
C LEU A 23 -6.10 9.80 5.41
N HIS A 24 -4.96 10.38 4.99
CA HIS A 24 -4.43 11.57 5.64
C HIS A 24 -5.43 12.73 5.64
N ALA A 25 -6.07 13.03 4.50
CA ALA A 25 -7.08 14.07 4.41
C ALA A 25 -8.28 13.80 5.33
N TYR A 26 -8.75 12.54 5.38
CA TYR A 26 -9.84 12.11 6.25
C TYR A 26 -9.50 12.28 7.74
N PHE A 27 -8.32 11.86 8.19
CA PHE A 27 -7.91 12.02 9.59
C PHE A 27 -7.78 13.49 9.98
N ARG A 28 -7.25 14.34 9.10
CA ARG A 28 -7.19 15.80 9.33
C ARG A 28 -8.58 16.39 9.53
N GLN A 29 -9.52 16.04 8.65
CA GLN A 29 -10.89 16.55 8.71
C GLN A 29 -11.64 16.07 9.97
N THR A 30 -11.44 14.81 10.37
CA THR A 30 -12.21 14.18 11.45
C THR A 30 -11.63 14.38 12.85
N THR A 31 -10.32 14.67 12.98
CA THR A 31 -9.65 14.81 14.28
C THR A 31 -9.35 16.26 14.66
N ALA A 32 -9.63 17.23 13.79
CA ALA A 32 -9.38 18.67 13.98
C ALA A 32 -7.91 19.02 14.34
N LYS A 33 -6.96 18.13 14.02
CA LYS A 33 -5.53 18.33 14.28
C LYS A 33 -4.88 18.85 13.01
N GLU A 34 -4.77 20.18 12.93
CA GLU A 34 -4.19 20.91 11.78
C GLU A 34 -2.67 20.73 11.63
N GLU A 35 -1.97 20.24 12.66
CA GLU A 35 -0.50 20.25 12.65
C GLU A 35 0.08 18.83 12.61
N ALA A 36 0.62 18.48 11.44
CA ALA A 36 1.72 17.55 11.23
C ALA A 36 1.78 16.32 12.15
N PHE A 37 0.88 15.35 11.94
CA PHE A 37 1.04 14.01 12.50
C PHE A 37 2.18 13.25 11.81
N ASN A 38 3.41 13.57 12.20
CA ASN A 38 4.63 13.04 11.61
C ASN A 38 4.86 11.54 11.88
N GLU A 39 3.86 10.77 12.32
CA GLU A 39 3.95 9.31 12.48
C GLU A 39 2.61 8.67 12.88
N LEU A 40 1.76 9.34 13.67
CA LEU A 40 0.55 8.71 14.24
C LEU A 40 -0.51 8.34 13.17
N ASP A 41 -0.64 9.14 12.12
CA ASP A 41 -1.48 8.80 10.97
C ASP A 41 -0.95 7.53 10.30
N HIS A 42 0.36 7.46 10.04
CA HIS A 42 0.98 6.27 9.45
C HIS A 42 0.82 5.04 10.33
N GLN A 43 0.89 5.16 11.65
CA GLN A 43 0.65 4.04 12.58
C GLN A 43 -0.80 3.59 12.56
N THR A 44 -1.74 4.53 12.43
CA THR A 44 -3.18 4.22 12.28
C THR A 44 -3.43 3.50 10.97
N ILE A 45 -2.84 3.97 9.86
CA ILE A 45 -2.92 3.32 8.56
C ILE A 45 -2.34 1.90 8.64
N ALA A 46 -1.12 1.77 9.18
CA ALA A 46 -0.41 0.50 9.31
C ALA A 46 -1.17 -0.56 10.13
N SER A 47 -1.89 -0.14 11.17
CA SER A 47 -2.61 -1.04 12.07
C SER A 47 -4.04 -1.36 11.64
N SER A 48 -4.70 -0.43 10.94
CA SER A 48 -6.16 -0.52 10.74
C SER A 48 -6.62 -0.46 9.28
N TYR A 49 -5.77 0.02 8.36
CA TYR A 49 -6.20 0.29 6.98
C TYR A 49 -5.44 -0.49 5.91
N ILE A 50 -4.35 -1.20 6.25
CA ILE A 50 -3.62 -2.03 5.28
C ILE A 50 -4.53 -3.05 4.61
N GLU A 51 -5.31 -3.82 5.38
CA GLU A 51 -6.19 -4.85 4.83
C GLU A 51 -7.36 -4.26 4.02
N PRO A 52 -8.12 -3.27 4.51
CA PRO A 52 -9.14 -2.59 3.69
C PRO A 52 -8.59 -1.99 2.39
N MET A 53 -7.40 -1.39 2.42
CA MET A 53 -6.74 -0.85 1.22
C MET A 53 -6.42 -1.98 0.24
N ALA A 54 -5.83 -3.08 0.73
CA ALA A 54 -5.44 -4.20 -0.10
C ALA A 54 -6.65 -4.88 -0.74
N GLU A 55 -7.73 -5.10 0.01
CA GLU A 55 -8.99 -5.65 -0.51
C GLU A 55 -9.57 -4.78 -1.63
N PHE A 56 -9.62 -3.46 -1.41
CA PHE A 56 -10.12 -2.51 -2.40
C PHE A 56 -9.27 -2.52 -3.68
N ILE A 57 -7.94 -2.42 -3.57
CA ILE A 57 -7.02 -2.39 -4.72
C ILE A 57 -7.07 -3.73 -5.47
N SER A 58 -7.07 -4.85 -4.74
CA SER A 58 -7.21 -6.20 -5.29
C SER A 58 -8.50 -6.33 -6.11
N GLY A 59 -9.64 -5.94 -5.53
CA GLY A 59 -10.93 -5.98 -6.22
C GLY A 59 -11.03 -5.04 -7.42
N LEU A 60 -10.43 -3.85 -7.33
CA LEU A 60 -10.48 -2.85 -8.40
C LEU A 60 -9.65 -3.25 -9.63
N TYR A 61 -8.48 -3.86 -9.42
CA TYR A 61 -7.53 -4.15 -10.50
C TYR A 61 -7.37 -5.64 -10.83
N GLY A 62 -7.97 -6.54 -10.05
CA GLY A 62 -7.85 -7.99 -10.23
C GLY A 62 -6.45 -8.52 -9.95
N ILE A 63 -5.64 -7.80 -9.16
CA ILE A 63 -4.32 -8.27 -8.72
C ILE A 63 -4.44 -9.17 -7.49
N SER A 64 -3.37 -9.90 -7.16
CA SER A 64 -3.39 -10.76 -5.97
C SER A 64 -3.54 -9.93 -4.69
N LEU A 65 -4.24 -10.46 -3.69
CA LEU A 65 -4.33 -9.80 -2.38
C LEU A 65 -2.95 -9.57 -1.72
N PRO A 66 -1.98 -10.50 -1.82
CA PRO A 66 -0.60 -10.25 -1.37
C PRO A 66 0.09 -9.08 -2.08
N ASP A 67 -0.08 -8.95 -3.40
CA ASP A 67 0.45 -7.81 -4.15
C ASP A 67 -0.18 -6.51 -3.65
N ALA A 68 -1.51 -6.48 -3.51
CA ALA A 68 -2.24 -5.32 -3.03
C ALA A 68 -1.87 -4.94 -1.58
N MET A 69 -1.59 -5.93 -0.72
CA MET A 69 -1.04 -5.72 0.61
C MET A 69 0.32 -5.03 0.54
N ALA A 70 1.21 -5.50 -0.32
CA ALA A 70 2.53 -4.91 -0.48
C ALA A 70 2.44 -3.44 -0.91
N LEU A 71 1.56 -3.12 -1.87
CA LEU A 71 1.29 -1.75 -2.28
C LEU A 71 0.76 -0.88 -1.14
N SER A 72 -0.14 -1.42 -0.32
CA SER A 72 -0.73 -0.71 0.83
C SER A 72 0.30 -0.37 1.91
N TRP A 73 1.36 -1.17 2.06
CA TRP A 73 2.46 -0.89 2.98
C TRP A 73 3.41 0.22 2.51
N ASN A 74 3.42 0.57 1.22
CA ASN A 74 4.43 1.47 0.64
C ASN A 74 4.50 2.85 1.33
N GLY A 75 3.35 3.46 1.64
CA GLY A 75 3.27 4.78 2.27
C GLY A 75 3.64 4.80 3.76
N VAL A 76 3.73 3.64 4.42
CA VAL A 76 3.91 3.55 5.89
C VAL A 76 5.18 2.79 6.29
N ARG A 77 6.15 2.67 5.38
CA ARG A 77 7.42 1.95 5.61
C ARG A 77 8.26 2.51 6.75
N GLY A 78 8.07 3.78 7.11
CA GLY A 78 8.75 4.42 8.24
C GLY A 78 8.21 4.02 9.63
N THR A 79 7.03 3.39 9.69
CA THR A 79 6.41 2.98 10.96
C THR A 79 7.20 1.90 11.67
N LYS A 80 7.05 1.83 13.00
CA LYS A 80 7.56 0.72 13.82
C LYS A 80 6.99 -0.63 13.35
N ALA A 81 5.70 -0.67 12.99
CA ALA A 81 5.04 -1.87 12.48
C ALA A 81 5.76 -2.44 11.25
N PHE A 82 6.06 -1.60 10.26
CA PHE A 82 6.80 -2.06 9.09
C PHE A 82 8.27 -2.36 9.41
N ARG A 83 8.97 -1.48 10.13
CA ARG A 83 10.41 -1.61 10.40
C ARG A 83 10.75 -2.86 11.19
N ASP A 84 9.95 -3.21 12.19
CA ASP A 84 10.24 -4.33 13.10
C ASP A 84 9.70 -5.67 12.57
N ALA A 85 8.76 -5.66 11.61
CA ALA A 85 8.24 -6.88 11.00
C ALA A 85 9.26 -7.58 10.08
N THR A 86 9.29 -8.91 10.13
CA THR A 86 10.04 -9.76 9.18
C THR A 86 9.16 -10.35 8.09
N SER A 87 7.85 -10.45 8.36
CA SER A 87 6.83 -10.93 7.44
C SER A 87 5.52 -10.20 7.68
N PHE A 88 4.65 -10.24 6.67
CA PHE A 88 3.36 -9.58 6.64
C PHE A 88 2.31 -10.59 6.23
N THR A 89 1.21 -10.63 6.94
CA THR A 89 0.12 -11.59 6.70
C THR A 89 -1.15 -10.85 6.34
N ILE A 90 -1.90 -11.38 5.37
CA ILE A 90 -3.20 -10.85 4.97
C ILE A 90 -4.20 -11.98 4.71
N GLY A 91 -5.48 -11.68 4.92
CA GLY A 91 -6.58 -12.63 4.79
C GLY A 91 -6.82 -13.40 6.07
N SER A 92 -7.81 -14.28 6.03
CA SER A 92 -8.24 -15.08 7.18
C SER A 92 -8.56 -16.53 6.79
N GLY A 93 -8.51 -17.43 7.76
CA GLY A 93 -8.80 -18.85 7.57
C GLY A 93 -7.86 -19.54 6.56
N THR A 94 -8.43 -20.25 5.59
CA THR A 94 -7.67 -20.94 4.53
C THR A 94 -7.14 -20.00 3.44
N GLY A 95 -7.57 -18.74 3.43
CA GLY A 95 -7.13 -17.70 2.48
C GLY A 95 -5.98 -16.84 2.99
N VAL A 96 -5.35 -17.21 4.11
CA VAL A 96 -4.22 -16.48 4.69
C VAL A 96 -3.00 -16.60 3.78
N ALA A 97 -2.40 -15.47 3.44
CA ALA A 97 -1.13 -15.39 2.75
C ALA A 97 -0.10 -14.63 3.59
N THR A 98 1.13 -15.13 3.63
CA THR A 98 2.26 -14.48 4.32
C THR A 98 3.35 -14.17 3.31
N LEU A 99 3.80 -12.91 3.28
CA LEU A 99 4.94 -12.44 2.50
C LEU A 99 6.11 -12.11 3.42
N SER A 100 7.34 -12.40 2.99
CA SER A 100 8.52 -11.85 3.67
C SER A 100 8.59 -10.33 3.45
N LYS A 101 9.32 -9.62 4.30
CA LYS A 101 9.59 -8.19 4.09
C LYS A 101 10.26 -7.94 2.73
N GLN A 102 11.15 -8.84 2.30
CA GLN A 102 11.82 -8.71 1.00
C GLN A 102 10.81 -8.83 -0.15
N ASP A 103 9.89 -9.80 -0.08
CA ASP A 103 8.84 -9.95 -1.10
C ASP A 103 7.96 -8.71 -1.17
N VAL A 104 7.59 -8.12 -0.02
CA VAL A 104 6.82 -6.86 0.00
C VAL A 104 7.58 -5.74 -0.73
N LEU A 105 8.87 -5.59 -0.47
CA LEU A 105 9.70 -4.59 -1.14
C LEU A 105 9.83 -4.86 -2.65
N ASP A 106 9.95 -6.12 -3.04
CA ASP A 106 10.05 -6.54 -4.43
C ASP A 106 8.74 -6.28 -5.18
N GLN A 107 7.58 -6.62 -4.60
CA GLN A 107 6.28 -6.30 -5.20
C GLN A 107 6.09 -4.79 -5.37
N ILE A 108 6.43 -3.98 -4.35
CA ILE A 108 6.37 -2.51 -4.45
C ILE A 108 7.23 -2.03 -5.62
N ARG A 109 8.48 -2.49 -5.73
CA ARG A 109 9.38 -2.13 -6.82
C ARG A 109 8.77 -2.53 -8.17
N ASP A 110 8.26 -3.74 -8.29
CA ASP A 110 7.78 -4.28 -9.55
C ASP A 110 6.55 -3.53 -10.08
N TYR A 111 5.62 -3.12 -9.21
CA TYR A 111 4.51 -2.23 -9.61
C TYR A 111 4.92 -0.77 -9.79
N THR A 112 5.98 -0.31 -9.13
CA THR A 112 6.52 1.05 -9.35
C THR A 112 7.21 1.14 -10.71
N LEU A 113 7.93 0.10 -11.11
CA LEU A 113 8.76 0.07 -12.32
C LEU A 113 8.16 -0.73 -13.47
N LYS A 114 6.98 -1.34 -13.27
CA LYS A 114 6.27 -2.20 -14.25
C LYS A 114 7.08 -3.42 -14.69
N LEU A 115 7.74 -4.07 -13.75
CA LEU A 115 8.63 -5.23 -13.97
C LEU A 115 7.87 -6.54 -13.75
N ASN A 116 8.44 -7.65 -14.23
CA ASN A 116 7.98 -9.02 -13.95
C ASN A 116 6.48 -9.26 -14.24
N GLY A 117 5.95 -8.59 -15.27
CA GLY A 117 4.53 -8.65 -15.65
C GLY A 117 3.57 -7.91 -14.72
N LYS A 118 4.07 -7.20 -13.69
CA LYS A 118 3.26 -6.42 -12.75
C LYS A 118 2.99 -5.02 -13.30
N GLY A 119 1.77 -4.52 -13.10
CA GLY A 119 1.42 -3.14 -13.46
C GLY A 119 1.47 -2.80 -14.95
N GLN A 120 1.53 -3.82 -15.81
CA GLN A 120 1.47 -3.69 -17.26
C GLN A 120 0.01 -3.65 -17.71
N GLY A 121 -0.32 -2.77 -18.65
CA GLY A 121 -1.65 -2.74 -19.26
C GLY A 121 -1.91 -4.00 -20.11
N LEU A 122 -3.16 -4.43 -20.21
CA LEU A 122 -3.58 -5.59 -21.01
C LEU A 122 -3.36 -5.41 -22.54
N CYS A 123 -2.99 -4.20 -22.98
CA CYS A 123 -2.64 -3.90 -24.35
C CYS A 123 -1.16 -3.48 -24.40
N GLN A 124 -0.28 -4.44 -24.66
CA GLN A 124 1.08 -4.20 -25.14
C GLN A 124 1.26 -4.90 -26.47
#